data_AF-A0A2U1S0Z0-F1
#
_entry.id   AF-A0A2U1S0Z0-F1
#
_cell.length_a   1.000
_cell.length_b   1.000
_cell.length_c   1.000
_cell.angle_alpha   90.00
_cell.angle_beta   90.00
_cell.angle_gamma   90.00
#
_symmetry.space_group_name_H-M   'P 1'
#
loop_
_entity.id
_entity.type
_entity.pdbx_description
1 polymer ?
#
loop_
_entity_poly.entity_id
_entity_poly.type
_entity_poly.pdbx_seq_one_letter_code
_entity_poly.pdbx_strand_id
1 'polypeptide(L)'
;MMKGESIICNIGHFDSEIDVAGLKSLPGVRHINIKPQVDKYVLPNGNTLYLLAEGRLVNLGCATGHPSFVMSNSFTNQTLAQIDLWSNPRPVGVYTLPKKLDEEVARLHLEKLGIKLTRLSLKQARYIGVSPDGPFKPDHYRY
;
A
#
# COMPACT_ATOMS: atom_id res chain seq x y z
N MET A 1 25.77 14.82 -1.46
CA MET A 1 25.39 15.73 -0.35
C MET A 1 24.02 16.32 -0.66
N MET A 2 23.11 16.36 0.31
CA MET A 2 21.78 16.95 0.14
C MET A 2 21.84 18.48 0.16
N LYS A 3 20.93 19.13 -0.56
CA LYS A 3 20.78 20.59 -0.55
C LYS A 3 20.21 21.04 0.79
N GLY A 4 20.48 22.28 1.19
CA GLY A 4 19.81 22.88 2.35
C GLY A 4 18.29 22.82 2.22
N GLU A 5 17.62 22.63 3.34
CA GLU A 5 16.16 22.50 3.47
C GLU A 5 15.53 21.29 2.76
N SER A 6 16.31 20.27 2.41
CA SER A 6 15.77 19.05 1.80
C SER A 6 14.82 18.32 2.77
N ILE A 7 13.67 17.86 2.25
CA ILE A 7 12.72 17.02 2.97
C ILE A 7 13.04 15.55 2.70
N ILE A 8 13.15 14.76 3.76
CA ILE A 8 13.42 13.32 3.72
C ILE A 8 12.28 12.60 4.44
N CYS A 9 11.75 11.57 3.81
CA CYS A 9 10.68 10.76 4.38
C CYS A 9 10.72 9.33 3.82
N ASN A 10 10.05 8.42 4.51
CA ASN A 10 9.89 7.03 4.13
C ASN A 10 8.39 6.71 3.93
N ILE A 11 8.06 5.94 2.90
CA ILE A 11 6.71 5.41 2.68
C ILE A 11 6.69 3.89 2.48
N GLY A 12 7.86 3.24 2.52
CA GLY A 12 8.00 1.80 2.41
C GLY A 12 7.86 1.13 3.77
N HIS A 13 8.87 0.41 4.22
CA HIS A 13 8.74 -0.47 5.39
C HIS A 13 9.47 0.05 6.62
N PHE A 14 8.78 0.00 7.77
CA PHE A 14 9.30 0.38 9.09
C PHE A 14 10.09 1.72 9.08
N ASP A 15 11.30 1.72 9.64
CA ASP A 15 12.22 2.87 9.77
C ASP A 15 13.65 2.55 9.30
N SER A 16 13.86 1.44 8.59
CA SER A 16 15.20 0.98 8.19
C SER A 16 15.69 1.51 6.84
N GLU A 17 14.83 2.19 6.07
CA GLU A 17 15.20 2.72 4.74
C GLU A 17 16.06 3.98 4.81
N ILE A 18 16.00 4.68 5.95
CA ILE A 18 16.78 5.88 6.23
C ILE A 18 17.63 5.58 7.46
N ASP A 19 18.93 5.84 7.40
CA ASP A 19 19.82 5.73 8.56
C ASP A 19 19.60 6.88 9.55
N VAL A 20 18.45 6.85 10.24
CA VAL A 20 18.07 7.85 11.24
C VAL A 20 18.96 7.77 12.47
N ALA A 21 19.43 6.58 12.84
CA ALA A 21 20.37 6.39 13.94
C ALA A 21 21.72 7.07 13.63
N GLY A 22 22.25 6.85 12.42
CA GLY A 22 23.44 7.53 11.92
C GLY A 22 23.26 9.05 11.91
N LEU A 23 22.13 9.55 11.41
CA LEU A 23 21.83 10.99 11.43
C LEU A 23 21.82 11.57 12.85
N LYS A 24 21.17 10.90 13.81
CA LYS A 24 21.09 11.34 15.22
C LYS A 24 22.45 11.29 15.93
N SER A 25 23.33 10.36 15.53
CA SER A 25 24.67 10.19 16.12
C SER A 25 25.76 11.07 15.50
N LEU A 26 25.47 11.80 14.43
CA LEU A 26 26.45 12.60 13.70
C LEU A 26 27.04 13.73 14.58
N PRO A 27 28.37 13.82 14.77
CA PRO A 27 28.97 14.85 15.60
C PRO A 27 28.64 16.26 15.12
N GLY A 28 28.15 17.13 16.01
CA GLY A 28 27.78 18.51 15.69
C GLY A 28 26.42 18.68 15.01
N VAL A 29 25.65 17.59 14.81
CA VAL A 29 24.27 17.70 14.37
C VAL A 29 23.41 18.32 15.48
N ARG A 30 22.50 19.21 15.10
CA ARG A 30 21.50 19.78 16.01
C ARG A 30 20.09 19.41 15.57
N HIS A 31 19.37 18.74 16.45
CA HIS A 31 17.98 18.34 16.25
C HIS A 31 17.03 19.37 16.86
N ILE A 32 16.03 19.78 16.07
CA ILE A 32 14.99 20.75 16.46
C ILE A 32 13.65 20.15 16.06
N ASN A 33 12.79 19.84 17.02
CA ASN A 33 11.41 19.45 16.71
C ASN A 33 10.62 20.70 16.30
N ILE A 34 10.00 20.68 15.12
CA ILE A 34 9.20 21.80 14.60
C ILE A 34 7.74 21.65 15.04
N LYS A 35 7.23 20.44 14.92
CA LYS A 35 5.91 19.99 15.39
C LYS A 35 5.94 18.45 15.49
N PRO A 36 4.89 17.81 16.03
CA PRO A 36 4.82 16.35 16.02
C PRO A 36 5.10 15.78 14.62
N GLN A 37 6.01 14.80 14.55
CA GLN A 37 6.43 14.09 13.34
C GLN A 37 7.12 14.95 12.27
N VAL A 38 7.60 16.15 12.61
CA VAL A 38 8.43 16.99 11.74
C VAL A 38 9.64 17.49 12.50
N ASP A 39 10.81 16.99 12.12
CA ASP A 39 12.07 17.27 12.78
C ASP A 39 13.05 17.95 11.82
N LYS A 40 13.64 19.06 12.26
CA LYS A 40 14.72 19.74 11.54
C LYS A 40 16.07 19.31 12.10
N TYR A 41 16.98 18.90 11.23
CA TYR A 41 18.37 18.62 11.57
C TYR A 41 19.26 19.68 10.92
N VAL A 42 20.05 20.37 11.73
CA VAL A 42 21.12 21.26 11.26
C VAL A 42 22.42 20.46 11.26
N LEU A 43 23.00 20.28 10.08
CA LEU A 43 24.21 19.51 9.87
C LEU A 43 25.46 20.33 10.20
N PRO A 44 26.62 19.69 10.42
CA PRO A 44 27.89 20.39 10.74
C PRO A 44 28.36 21.36 9.65
N ASN A 45 27.97 21.13 8.40
CA ASN A 45 28.29 22.01 7.28
C ASN A 45 27.34 23.22 7.15
N GLY A 46 26.40 23.40 8.09
CA GLY A 46 25.41 24.48 8.10
C GLY A 46 24.14 24.20 7.29
N ASN A 47 24.11 23.15 6.46
CA ASN A 47 22.90 22.77 5.75
C ASN A 47 21.85 22.22 6.72
N THR A 48 20.59 22.37 6.35
CA THR A 48 19.44 21.90 7.12
C THR A 48 18.70 20.80 6.36
N LEU A 49 18.09 19.88 7.09
CA LEU A 49 17.22 18.82 6.57
C LEU A 49 15.94 18.77 7.39
N TYR A 50 14.83 18.39 6.76
CA TYR A 50 13.59 18.07 7.45
C TYR A 50 13.32 16.57 7.33
N LEU A 51 13.28 15.86 8.45
CA LEU A 51 12.90 14.46 8.54
C LEU A 51 11.43 14.37 8.95
N LEU A 52 10.63 13.66 8.17
CA LEU A 52 9.23 13.42 8.46
C LEU A 52 9.04 12.06 9.15
N ALA A 53 8.12 12.01 10.11
CA ALA A 53 7.71 10.81 10.84
C ALA A 53 8.88 10.00 11.43
N GLU A 54 10.00 10.65 11.78
CA GLU A 54 11.23 9.98 12.23
C GLU A 54 11.73 8.88 11.29
N GLY A 55 11.47 8.99 9.99
CA GLY A 55 11.83 7.98 8.99
C GLY A 55 10.87 6.78 8.92
N ARG A 56 9.72 6.85 9.60
CA ARG A 56 8.60 5.90 9.47
C ARG A 56 7.65 6.30 8.34
N LEU A 57 6.60 5.49 8.15
CA LEU A 57 5.51 5.67 7.20
C LEU A 57 4.92 7.09 7.22
N VAL A 58 5.33 7.92 6.28
CA VAL A 58 4.99 9.36 6.22
C VAL A 58 3.50 9.61 5.99
N ASN A 59 2.84 8.76 5.20
CA ASN A 59 1.42 8.89 4.91
C ASN A 59 0.54 8.66 6.14
N LEU A 60 0.96 7.77 7.03
CA LEU A 60 0.28 7.50 8.31
C LEU A 60 0.72 8.47 9.40
N GLY A 61 2.01 8.81 9.46
CA GLY A 61 2.58 9.63 10.53
C GLY A 61 2.35 11.13 10.38
N CYS A 62 2.20 11.62 9.15
CA CYS A 62 2.03 13.05 8.86
C CYS A 62 0.70 13.39 8.18
N ALA A 63 -0.14 12.40 7.91
CA ALA A 63 -1.46 12.57 7.32
C ALA A 63 -2.43 11.50 7.87
N THR A 64 -3.39 11.05 7.07
CA THR A 64 -4.45 10.12 7.48
C THR A 64 -4.36 8.76 6.78
N GLY A 65 -3.23 8.46 6.13
CA GLY A 65 -3.05 7.25 5.36
C GLY A 65 -3.82 7.24 4.05
N HIS A 66 -4.23 6.04 3.63
CA HIS A 66 -4.98 5.86 2.40
C HIS A 66 -6.47 6.21 2.61
N PRO A 67 -7.13 6.87 1.63
CA PRO A 67 -8.56 7.16 1.70
C PRO A 67 -9.43 5.91 1.84
N SER A 68 -10.62 6.07 2.43
CA SER A 68 -11.53 4.96 2.73
C SER A 68 -11.88 4.10 1.51
N PHE A 69 -12.00 4.69 0.31
CA PHE A 69 -12.38 3.95 -0.90
C PHE A 69 -11.33 2.92 -1.34
N VAL A 70 -10.04 3.27 -1.30
CA VAL A 70 -8.98 2.29 -1.61
C VAL A 70 -8.81 1.29 -0.49
N MET A 71 -9.00 1.71 0.77
CA MET A 71 -8.98 0.80 1.91
C MET A 71 -10.15 -0.19 1.89
N SER A 72 -11.31 0.19 1.32
CA SER A 72 -12.45 -0.71 1.12
C SER A 72 -12.08 -1.95 0.30
N ASN A 73 -11.24 -1.80 -0.74
CA ASN A 73 -10.73 -2.94 -1.52
C ASN A 73 -9.86 -3.86 -0.66
N SER A 74 -8.96 -3.28 0.14
CA SER A 74 -8.06 -4.03 1.02
C SER A 74 -8.83 -4.76 2.13
N PHE A 75 -9.80 -4.09 2.75
CA PHE A 75 -10.59 -4.64 3.85
C PHE A 75 -11.66 -5.65 3.38
N THR A 76 -12.15 -5.52 2.15
CA THR A 76 -12.97 -6.57 1.52
C THR A 76 -12.15 -7.86 1.36
N ASN A 77 -10.93 -7.76 0.82
CA ASN A 77 -10.02 -8.90 0.70
C ASN A 77 -9.72 -9.53 2.07
N GLN A 78 -9.39 -8.73 3.09
CA GLN A 78 -9.16 -9.24 4.45
C GLN A 78 -10.39 -9.98 5.00
N THR A 79 -11.59 -9.42 4.83
CA THR A 79 -12.83 -10.04 5.32
C THR A 79 -13.10 -11.37 4.62
N LEU A 80 -12.94 -11.44 3.30
CA LEU A 80 -13.08 -12.68 2.54
C LEU A 80 -12.02 -13.72 2.93
N ALA A 81 -10.79 -13.30 3.21
CA ALA A 81 -9.74 -14.19 3.72
C ALA A 81 -10.08 -14.74 5.10
N GLN A 82 -10.64 -13.94 6.01
CA GLN A 82 -11.10 -14.44 7.31
C GLN A 82 -12.22 -15.48 7.16
N ILE A 83 -13.17 -15.25 6.24
CA ILE A 83 -14.24 -16.21 5.94
C ILE A 83 -13.68 -17.50 5.34
N ASP A 84 -12.74 -17.43 4.40
CA ASP A 84 -12.09 -18.59 3.79
C ASP A 84 -11.30 -19.39 4.83
N LEU A 85 -10.48 -18.73 5.66
CA LEU A 85 -9.70 -19.38 6.72
C LEU A 85 -10.60 -20.11 7.73
N TRP A 86 -11.73 -19.50 8.10
CA TRP A 86 -12.67 -20.11 9.03
C TRP A 86 -13.41 -21.31 8.42
N SER A 87 -13.83 -21.18 7.16
CA SER A 87 -14.73 -22.16 6.52
C SER A 87 -13.97 -23.31 5.86
N ASN A 88 -12.71 -23.10 5.48
CA ASN A 88 -11.92 -24.04 4.69
C ASN A 88 -10.57 -24.31 5.38
N PRO A 89 -10.48 -25.37 6.21
CA PRO A 89 -9.21 -25.78 6.82
C PRO A 89 -8.16 -26.09 5.75
N ARG A 90 -6.94 -25.55 5.92
CA ARG A 90 -5.81 -25.76 5.02
C ARG A 90 -4.59 -26.24 5.81
N PRO A 91 -3.67 -27.00 5.17
CA PRO A 91 -2.35 -27.24 5.74
C PRO A 91 -1.62 -25.93 6.05
N VAL A 92 -0.60 -25.99 6.90
CA VAL A 92 0.25 -24.82 7.19
C VAL A 92 0.96 -24.39 5.92
N GLY A 93 0.78 -23.12 5.55
CA GLY A 93 1.36 -22.54 4.34
C GLY A 93 0.91 -21.10 4.15
N VAL A 94 1.45 -20.46 3.10
CA VAL A 94 1.02 -19.12 2.66
C VAL A 94 0.20 -19.28 1.40
N TYR A 95 -1.00 -18.71 1.41
CA TYR A 95 -1.98 -18.83 0.34
C TYR A 95 -2.50 -17.46 -0.08
N THR A 96 -2.92 -17.35 -1.34
CA THR A 96 -3.66 -16.20 -1.86
C THR A 96 -5.12 -16.56 -2.07
N LEU A 97 -6.01 -15.57 -2.02
CA LEU A 97 -7.41 -15.79 -2.36
C LEU A 97 -7.56 -16.25 -3.83
N PRO A 98 -8.57 -17.09 -4.13
CA PRO A 98 -8.91 -17.44 -5.50
C PRO A 98 -9.18 -16.20 -6.35
N LYS A 99 -8.72 -16.20 -7.62
CA LYS A 99 -8.86 -15.07 -8.55
C LYS A 99 -10.29 -14.57 -8.72
N LYS A 100 -11.27 -15.47 -8.63
CA LYS A 100 -12.69 -15.09 -8.69
C LYS A 100 -13.12 -14.19 -7.52
N LEU A 101 -12.56 -14.37 -6.33
CA LEU A 101 -12.82 -13.48 -5.18
C LEU A 101 -12.10 -12.13 -5.36
N ASP A 102 -10.92 -12.12 -5.96
CA ASP A 102 -10.21 -10.88 -6.30
C ASP A 102 -11.00 -10.04 -7.33
N GLU A 103 -11.54 -10.68 -8.37
CA GLU A 103 -12.45 -10.05 -9.33
C GLU A 103 -13.76 -9.57 -8.68
N GLU A 104 -14.28 -10.32 -7.72
CA GLU A 104 -15.47 -9.93 -6.94
C GLU A 104 -15.22 -8.67 -6.12
N VAL A 105 -14.05 -8.57 -5.46
CA VAL A 105 -13.66 -7.34 -4.74
C VAL A 105 -13.68 -6.14 -5.68
N ALA A 106 -13.08 -6.25 -6.87
CA ALA A 106 -13.12 -5.16 -7.84
C ALA A 106 -14.54 -4.84 -8.30
N ARG A 107 -15.35 -5.87 -8.60
CA ARG A 107 -16.74 -5.73 -9.09
C ARG A 107 -17.62 -4.95 -8.13
N LEU A 108 -17.48 -5.18 -6.82
CA LEU A 108 -18.27 -4.49 -5.77
C LEU A 108 -18.05 -2.97 -5.73
N HIS A 109 -16.93 -2.47 -6.27
CA HIS A 109 -16.60 -1.05 -6.24
C HIS A 109 -17.02 -0.29 -7.53
N LEU A 110 -17.40 -0.99 -8.60
CA LEU A 110 -17.66 -0.39 -9.92
C LEU A 110 -18.87 0.55 -9.93
N GLU A 111 -19.95 0.16 -9.25
CA GLU A 111 -21.20 0.96 -9.21
C GLU A 111 -20.95 2.33 -8.60
N LYS A 112 -20.18 2.39 -7.50
CA LYS A 112 -19.83 3.66 -6.83
C LYS A 112 -19.02 4.60 -7.74
N LEU A 113 -18.26 4.04 -8.68
CA LEU A 113 -17.49 4.78 -9.69
C LEU A 113 -18.31 5.11 -10.94
N GLY A 114 -19.58 4.69 -11.03
CA GLY A 114 -20.41 4.87 -12.21
C GLY A 114 -19.97 4.03 -13.41
N ILE A 115 -19.18 2.97 -13.19
CA ILE A 115 -18.64 2.13 -14.25
C ILE A 115 -19.68 1.11 -14.71
N LYS A 116 -19.89 1.02 -16.02
CA LYS A 116 -20.70 -0.02 -16.66
C LYS A 116 -19.79 -1.10 -17.24
N LEU A 117 -19.75 -2.26 -16.59
CA LEU A 117 -18.96 -3.39 -17.06
C LEU A 117 -19.70 -4.15 -18.16
N THR A 118 -19.05 -4.38 -19.30
CA THR A 118 -19.60 -5.19 -20.38
C THR A 118 -19.68 -6.66 -19.95
N ARG A 119 -20.81 -7.32 -20.23
CA ARG A 119 -20.96 -8.76 -20.03
C ARG A 119 -20.63 -9.51 -21.31
N LEU A 120 -19.78 -10.53 -21.22
CA LEU A 120 -19.50 -11.42 -22.35
C LEU A 120 -20.77 -12.17 -22.76
N SER A 121 -21.05 -12.21 -24.05
CA SER A 121 -21.97 -13.20 -24.61
C SER A 121 -21.37 -14.61 -24.49
N LEU A 122 -22.22 -15.63 -24.51
CA LEU A 122 -21.75 -17.02 -24.52
C LEU A 122 -20.79 -17.32 -25.68
N LYS A 123 -21.00 -16.68 -26.84
CA LYS A 123 -20.11 -16.82 -28.00
C LYS A 123 -18.71 -16.28 -27.72
N GLN A 124 -18.61 -15.08 -27.11
CA GLN A 124 -17.33 -14.47 -26.75
C GLN A 124 -16.61 -15.25 -25.65
N ALA A 125 -17.34 -15.66 -24.61
CA ALA A 125 -16.78 -16.43 -23.50
C ALA A 125 -16.16 -17.75 -23.99
N ARG A 126 -16.86 -18.49 -24.85
CA ARG A 126 -16.33 -19.71 -25.49
C ARG A 126 -15.11 -19.42 -26.37
N TYR A 127 -15.13 -18.31 -27.12
CA TYR A 127 -14.02 -17.95 -28.01
C TYR A 127 -12.70 -17.74 -27.28
N ILE A 128 -12.73 -17.13 -26.09
CA ILE A 128 -11.52 -16.89 -25.28
C ILE A 128 -11.31 -17.94 -24.17
N GLY A 129 -12.15 -18.98 -24.11
CA GLY A 129 -11.99 -20.09 -23.18
C GLY A 129 -12.23 -19.73 -21.70
N VAL A 130 -13.14 -18.80 -21.40
CA VAL A 130 -13.48 -18.41 -20.02
C VAL A 130 -14.98 -18.55 -19.74
N SER A 131 -15.35 -18.53 -18.46
CA SER A 131 -16.75 -18.36 -18.04
C SER A 131 -17.21 -16.91 -18.25
N PRO A 132 -18.48 -16.65 -18.61
CA PRO A 132 -19.03 -15.29 -18.62
C PRO A 132 -18.94 -14.56 -17.26
N ASP A 133 -18.79 -15.31 -16.17
CA ASP A 133 -18.72 -14.81 -14.79
C ASP A 133 -17.32 -15.00 -14.17
N GLY A 134 -16.29 -15.20 -15.01
CA GLY A 134 -14.89 -15.33 -14.59
C GLY A 134 -14.51 -16.68 -13.95
N PRO A 135 -13.24 -16.87 -13.55
CA PRO A 135 -12.15 -15.90 -13.68
C PRO A 135 -11.76 -15.61 -15.12
N PHE A 136 -11.38 -14.36 -15.41
CA PHE A 136 -11.14 -13.86 -16.77
C PHE A 136 -9.68 -13.91 -17.21
N LYS A 137 -8.76 -14.27 -16.32
CA LYS A 137 -7.31 -14.28 -16.57
C LYS A 137 -6.64 -15.52 -15.98
N PRO A 138 -5.53 -16.01 -16.56
CA PRO A 138 -4.77 -17.11 -15.98
C PRO A 138 -4.03 -16.68 -14.70
N ASP A 139 -3.54 -17.65 -13.92
CA ASP A 139 -2.94 -17.39 -12.61
C ASP A 139 -1.66 -16.56 -12.66
N HIS A 140 -0.81 -16.77 -13.68
CA HIS A 140 0.45 -16.04 -13.87
C HIS A 140 0.28 -14.63 -14.44
N TYR A 141 -0.96 -14.19 -14.68
CA TYR A 141 -1.25 -12.88 -15.24
C TYR A 141 -0.93 -11.77 -14.23
N ARG A 142 -0.26 -10.69 -14.67
CA ARG A 142 0.30 -9.63 -13.81
C ARG A 142 -0.63 -8.41 -13.68
N TYR A 143 -1.94 -8.66 -13.53
CA TYR A 143 -3.05 -7.70 -13.73
C TYR A 143 -3.39 -7.38 -15.19
#